data_AF-A0A7X1I6A4-F1
#
_entry.id   AF-A0A7X1I6A4-F1
#
_cell.length_a   1.000
_cell.length_b   1.000
_cell.length_c   1.000
_cell.angle_alpha   90.00
_cell.angle_beta   90.00
_cell.angle_gamma   90.00
#
_symmetry.space_group_name_H-M   'P 1'
#
loop_
_entity.id
_entity.type
_entity.pdbx_description
1 polymer ?
#
loop_
_entity_poly.entity_id
_entity_poly.type
_entity_poly.pdbx_seq_one_letter_code
_entity_poly.pdbx_strand_id
1 'polypeptide(L)'
;GFDTTLAPRCSLPAARRAGSADTGGVRYSTTAPDAEACYPSDGLPTLLRLPQRSGGDTVVLGAPDILYNNRLDQQGNASLALQLLGSRPHLVWYLPSLTDASATRTGQRSFFDLLPSGWLWGTLQLFLAAALAALWRARRLGPLVPEKLPVAIRASETTEGRARLYRKVDARDRAAATLRSTTRTRLAPLVGIPMAQAHTPETLLPALSARLSTDGQDLHDLLFGPPPGDDAALVSLADRLDALEREVRRP
;
A
#
# COMPACT_ATOMS: atom_id res chain seq x y z
N GLY A 1 42.05 -29.91 -13.08
CA GLY A 1 41.01 -30.06 -14.11
C GLY A 1 39.90 -30.88 -13.49
N PHE A 2 38.66 -30.44 -13.59
CA PHE A 2 37.54 -31.22 -13.06
C PHE A 2 37.41 -32.48 -13.91
N ASP A 3 37.63 -33.64 -13.30
CA ASP A 3 37.37 -34.90 -13.98
C ASP A 3 35.86 -34.99 -14.19
N THR A 4 35.44 -34.90 -15.46
CA THR A 4 34.03 -34.94 -15.83
C THR A 4 33.50 -36.36 -15.73
N THR A 5 34.37 -37.35 -15.96
CA THR A 5 34.03 -38.77 -15.97
C THR A 5 34.29 -39.39 -14.61
N LEU A 6 33.23 -39.80 -13.92
CA LEU A 6 33.32 -40.35 -12.57
C LEU A 6 32.93 -41.83 -12.56
N ALA A 7 33.58 -42.61 -11.68
CA ALA A 7 33.17 -43.97 -11.39
C ALA A 7 32.03 -43.98 -10.33
N PRO A 8 31.10 -44.95 -10.39
CA PRO A 8 29.87 -44.91 -9.59
C PRO A 8 30.10 -45.01 -8.08
N ARG A 9 31.08 -45.80 -7.63
CA ARG A 9 31.47 -45.98 -6.21
C ARG A 9 30.30 -46.15 -5.22
N CYS A 10 29.25 -46.87 -5.64
CA CYS A 10 28.05 -47.14 -4.85
C CYS A 10 27.41 -48.47 -5.25
N SER A 11 26.40 -48.93 -4.48
CA SER A 11 25.68 -50.18 -4.73
C SER A 11 24.51 -50.07 -5.71
N LEU A 12 24.15 -48.84 -6.11
CA LEU A 12 22.97 -48.57 -6.92
C LEU A 12 23.05 -49.36 -8.25
N PRO A 13 22.10 -50.27 -8.55
CA PRO A 13 22.17 -51.10 -9.74
C PRO A 13 22.26 -50.27 -11.04
N ALA A 14 21.56 -49.13 -11.08
CA ALA A 14 21.61 -48.19 -12.21
C ALA A 14 23.03 -47.69 -12.48
N ALA A 15 23.70 -47.19 -11.44
CA ALA A 15 25.06 -46.67 -11.52
C ALA A 15 26.10 -47.77 -11.82
N ARG A 16 25.94 -48.97 -11.24
CA ARG A 16 26.85 -50.10 -11.50
C ARG A 16 26.78 -50.60 -12.93
N ARG A 17 25.58 -50.70 -13.51
CA ARG A 17 25.40 -51.11 -14.91
C ARG A 17 25.80 -50.03 -15.90
N ALA A 18 25.71 -48.76 -15.52
CA ALA A 18 26.22 -47.66 -16.33
C ALA A 18 27.75 -47.61 -16.33
N GLY A 19 28.40 -47.95 -15.21
CA GLY A 19 29.84 -47.80 -15.08
C GLY A 19 30.23 -46.32 -14.98
N SER A 20 31.39 -45.97 -15.53
CA SER A 20 31.84 -44.58 -15.56
C SER A 20 30.91 -43.70 -16.41
N ALA A 21 30.58 -42.51 -15.95
CA ALA A 21 29.68 -41.59 -16.65
C ALA A 21 30.11 -40.13 -16.40
N ASP A 22 29.70 -39.23 -17.28
CA ASP A 22 30.14 -37.82 -17.25
C ASP A 22 29.31 -36.99 -16.25
N THR A 23 29.40 -37.34 -14.96
CA THR A 23 28.58 -36.74 -13.91
C THR A 23 29.27 -35.64 -13.10
N GLY A 24 30.41 -35.11 -13.55
CA GLY A 24 31.24 -34.12 -12.83
C GLY A 24 30.64 -32.73 -12.55
N GLY A 25 29.33 -32.53 -12.66
CA GLY A 25 28.64 -31.25 -12.47
C GLY A 25 28.45 -30.85 -11.00
N VAL A 26 27.21 -30.54 -10.62
CA VAL A 26 26.84 -30.11 -9.27
C VAL A 26 27.01 -31.25 -8.27
N ARG A 27 27.56 -30.92 -7.10
CA ARG A 27 27.79 -31.83 -5.98
C ARG A 27 26.76 -31.57 -4.89
N TYR A 28 26.38 -32.62 -4.18
CA TYR A 28 25.37 -32.55 -3.13
C TYR A 28 25.92 -33.01 -1.78
N SER A 29 25.39 -32.41 -0.71
CA SER A 29 25.46 -32.95 0.63
C SER A 29 24.04 -33.32 1.08
N THR A 30 23.92 -34.33 1.93
CA THR A 30 22.64 -34.79 2.46
C THR A 30 22.79 -35.14 3.93
N THR A 31 21.75 -34.86 4.72
CA THR A 31 21.63 -35.29 6.11
C THR A 31 20.81 -36.57 6.27
N ALA A 32 20.24 -37.08 5.16
CA ALA A 32 19.45 -38.30 5.17
C ALA A 32 20.38 -39.52 5.33
N PRO A 33 20.24 -40.33 6.39
CA PRO A 33 21.15 -41.44 6.69
C PRO A 33 21.03 -42.58 5.67
N ASP A 34 19.85 -42.77 5.09
CA ASP A 34 19.55 -43.86 4.14
C ASP A 34 19.77 -43.44 2.68
N ALA A 35 20.40 -42.29 2.44
CA ALA A 35 20.67 -41.80 1.10
C ALA A 35 21.79 -42.63 0.43
N GLU A 36 21.55 -43.07 -0.79
CA GLU A 36 22.57 -43.74 -1.60
C GLU A 36 23.30 -42.70 -2.44
N ALA A 37 24.61 -42.55 -2.16
CA ALA A 37 25.48 -41.55 -2.77
C ALA A 37 26.38 -42.20 -3.82
N CYS A 38 26.31 -41.72 -5.06
CA CYS A 38 27.07 -42.25 -6.18
C CYS A 38 27.88 -41.15 -6.88
N TYR A 39 28.88 -41.58 -7.64
CA TYR A 39 29.75 -40.73 -8.46
C TYR A 39 30.37 -39.58 -7.67
N PRO A 40 31.24 -39.87 -6.68
CA PRO A 40 31.85 -38.85 -5.85
C PRO A 40 32.90 -38.05 -6.61
N SER A 41 32.85 -36.72 -6.46
CA SER A 41 33.85 -35.76 -6.94
C SER A 41 34.24 -34.86 -5.77
N ASP A 42 35.55 -34.79 -5.48
CA ASP A 42 36.10 -34.12 -4.30
C ASP A 42 35.39 -34.48 -2.98
N GLY A 43 35.05 -35.76 -2.82
CA GLY A 43 34.43 -36.29 -1.60
C GLY A 43 32.91 -36.09 -1.50
N LEU A 44 32.28 -35.40 -2.46
CA LEU A 44 30.83 -35.20 -2.47
C LEU A 44 30.17 -35.92 -3.67
N PRO A 45 29.00 -36.56 -3.49
CA PRO A 45 28.29 -37.23 -4.58
C PRO A 45 27.72 -36.24 -5.60
N THR A 46 27.68 -36.67 -6.86
CA THR A 46 27.00 -35.97 -7.96
C THR A 46 25.67 -36.62 -8.34
N LEU A 47 25.40 -37.82 -7.79
CA LEU A 47 24.10 -38.49 -7.85
C LEU A 47 23.68 -38.94 -6.44
N LEU A 48 22.45 -38.63 -6.06
CA LEU A 48 21.83 -39.08 -4.81
C LEU A 48 20.52 -39.80 -5.08
N ARG A 49 20.30 -40.95 -4.45
CA ARG A 49 18.97 -41.57 -4.32
C ARG A 49 18.49 -41.44 -2.88
N LEU A 50 17.39 -40.73 -2.70
CA LEU A 50 16.72 -40.52 -1.42
C LEU A 50 15.48 -41.43 -1.36
N PRO A 51 15.46 -42.45 -0.48
CA PRO A 51 14.28 -43.29 -0.34
C PRO A 51 13.14 -42.54 0.35
N GLN A 52 11.92 -42.57 -0.21
CA GLN A 52 10.72 -42.03 0.45
C GLN A 52 9.92 -43.16 1.09
N ARG A 53 9.40 -42.93 2.31
CA ARG A 53 8.59 -43.91 3.05
C ARG A 53 7.24 -44.25 2.40
N SER A 54 6.75 -43.45 1.45
CA SER A 54 5.37 -43.50 0.93
C SER A 54 5.24 -43.80 -0.57
N GLY A 55 6.21 -44.49 -1.19
CA GLY A 55 6.00 -45.16 -2.49
C GLY A 55 6.86 -44.69 -3.68
N GLY A 56 7.96 -44.00 -3.44
CA GLY A 56 8.92 -43.65 -4.50
C GLY A 56 10.30 -43.30 -3.97
N ASP A 57 11.29 -43.34 -4.84
CA ASP A 57 12.60 -42.79 -4.54
C ASP A 57 12.75 -41.46 -5.27
N THR A 58 13.42 -40.50 -4.65
CA THR A 58 13.82 -39.25 -5.29
C THR A 58 15.27 -39.39 -5.73
N VAL A 59 15.54 -39.31 -7.03
CA VAL A 59 16.90 -39.26 -7.56
C VAL A 59 17.26 -37.83 -7.91
N VAL A 60 18.39 -37.36 -7.40
CA VAL A 60 18.97 -36.06 -7.71
C VAL A 60 20.24 -36.30 -8.53
N LEU A 61 20.34 -35.64 -9.69
CA LEU A 61 21.46 -35.74 -10.62
C LEU A 61 22.03 -34.35 -10.86
N GLY A 62 23.32 -34.17 -10.59
CA GLY A 62 24.02 -32.89 -10.67
C GLY A 62 24.58 -32.56 -12.04
N ALA A 63 24.48 -33.47 -13.00
CA ALA A 63 25.02 -33.32 -14.34
C ALA A 63 23.89 -33.44 -15.38
N PRO A 64 23.38 -32.33 -15.94
CA PRO A 64 22.39 -32.38 -17.00
C PRO A 64 22.99 -32.88 -18.33
N ASP A 65 24.30 -32.74 -18.51
CA ASP A 65 24.98 -33.02 -19.78
C ASP A 65 24.82 -34.45 -20.26
N ILE A 66 24.70 -35.43 -19.35
CA ILE A 66 24.46 -36.84 -19.70
C ILE A 66 23.12 -37.06 -20.40
N LEU A 67 22.19 -36.10 -20.32
CA LEU A 67 20.86 -36.14 -20.92
C LEU A 67 20.81 -35.48 -22.30
N TYR A 68 21.90 -34.86 -22.76
CA TYR A 68 21.96 -34.22 -24.06
C TYR A 68 22.25 -35.24 -25.17
N ASN A 69 21.54 -35.10 -26.29
CA ASN A 69 21.63 -36.02 -27.43
C ASN A 69 23.07 -36.22 -27.95
N ASN A 70 23.91 -35.18 -27.89
CA ASN A 70 25.31 -35.21 -28.33
C ASN A 70 26.29 -35.81 -27.31
N ARG A 71 25.80 -36.27 -26.14
CA ARG A 71 26.60 -36.87 -25.07
C ARG A 71 26.13 -38.26 -24.66
N LEU A 72 25.00 -38.74 -25.19
CA LEU A 72 24.42 -40.04 -24.82
C LEU A 72 25.35 -41.22 -25.16
N ASP A 73 26.09 -41.12 -26.26
CA ASP A 73 27.03 -42.13 -26.76
C ASP A 73 28.39 -42.13 -26.04
N GLN A 74 28.59 -41.23 -25.09
CA GLN A 74 29.83 -41.12 -24.33
C GLN A 74 29.73 -41.90 -23.02
N GLN A 75 30.76 -42.70 -22.74
CA GLN A 75 30.88 -43.47 -21.49
C GLN A 75 29.60 -44.29 -21.20
N GLY A 76 29.15 -44.30 -19.94
CA GLY A 76 27.90 -44.89 -19.48
C GLY A 76 26.67 -43.98 -19.55
N ASN A 77 26.72 -42.83 -20.24
CA ASN A 77 25.69 -41.77 -20.13
C ASN A 77 24.29 -42.28 -20.52
N ALA A 78 24.13 -42.90 -21.70
CA ALA A 78 22.85 -43.47 -22.11
C ALA A 78 22.36 -44.57 -21.16
N SER A 79 23.26 -45.46 -20.72
CA SER A 79 22.92 -46.54 -19.79
C SER A 79 22.43 -45.99 -18.44
N LEU A 80 23.08 -44.93 -17.93
CA LEU A 80 22.67 -44.27 -16.70
C LEU A 80 21.31 -43.59 -16.88
N ALA A 81 21.15 -42.77 -17.92
CA ALA A 81 19.91 -42.04 -18.20
C ALA A 81 18.71 -42.99 -18.36
N LEU A 82 18.84 -44.03 -19.17
CA LEU A 82 17.78 -45.01 -19.42
C LEU A 82 17.41 -45.81 -18.17
N GLN A 83 18.37 -46.13 -17.31
CA GLN A 83 18.08 -46.86 -16.09
C GLN A 83 17.45 -46.02 -14.99
N LEU A 84 17.80 -44.73 -14.93
CA LEU A 84 17.16 -43.80 -14.00
C LEU A 84 15.73 -43.49 -14.43
N LEU A 85 15.55 -43.11 -15.70
CA LEU A 85 14.27 -42.65 -16.25
C LEU A 85 13.34 -43.82 -16.64
N GLY A 86 13.90 -44.95 -17.06
CA GLY A 86 13.17 -46.15 -17.49
C GLY A 86 12.88 -47.15 -16.37
N SER A 87 13.12 -46.79 -15.12
CA SER A 87 12.79 -47.66 -13.96
C SER A 87 11.29 -47.92 -13.81
N ARG A 88 10.44 -47.11 -14.44
CA ARG A 88 8.96 -47.21 -14.41
C ARG A 88 8.38 -47.08 -15.83
N PRO A 89 7.20 -47.68 -16.10
CA PRO A 89 6.57 -47.64 -17.43
C PRO A 89 6.02 -46.26 -17.83
N HIS A 90 5.77 -45.38 -16.85
CA HIS A 90 5.26 -44.03 -17.09
C HIS A 90 6.28 -43.00 -16.61
N LEU A 91 6.72 -42.15 -17.53
CA LEU A 91 7.61 -41.02 -17.27
C LEU A 91 6.87 -39.72 -17.56
N VAL A 92 6.88 -38.79 -16.60
CA VAL A 92 6.33 -37.44 -16.75
C VAL A 92 7.47 -36.44 -16.67
N TRP A 93 7.65 -35.65 -17.72
CA TRP A 93 8.56 -34.51 -17.72
C TRP A 93 7.86 -33.31 -17.08
N TYR A 94 8.38 -32.87 -15.95
CA TYR A 94 7.87 -31.72 -15.22
C TYR A 94 8.94 -30.64 -15.14
N LEU A 95 8.60 -29.45 -15.64
CA LEU A 95 9.45 -28.26 -15.56
C LEU A 95 8.76 -27.26 -14.63
N PRO A 96 9.28 -27.04 -13.41
CA PRO A 96 8.63 -26.18 -12.44
C PRO A 96 8.62 -24.72 -12.92
N SER A 97 7.49 -24.04 -12.72
CA SER A 97 7.32 -22.60 -12.99
C SER A 97 7.12 -21.81 -11.70
N LEU A 98 7.44 -20.50 -11.70
CA LEU A 98 7.21 -19.63 -10.53
C LEU A 98 5.73 -19.49 -10.17
N THR A 99 4.83 -19.84 -11.09
CA THR A 99 3.38 -19.86 -10.90
C THR A 99 2.85 -21.19 -10.37
N ASP A 100 3.70 -22.20 -10.25
CA ASP A 100 3.29 -23.48 -9.71
C ASP A 100 2.98 -23.32 -8.22
N ALA A 101 1.75 -23.66 -7.84
CA ALA A 101 1.36 -23.70 -6.44
C ALA A 101 2.27 -24.69 -5.72
N SER A 102 3.12 -24.18 -4.84
CA SER A 102 4.03 -25.01 -4.06
C SER A 102 3.22 -26.07 -3.34
N ALA A 103 3.51 -27.35 -3.63
CA ALA A 103 2.86 -28.51 -3.02
C ALA A 103 3.28 -28.67 -1.56
N THR A 104 3.12 -27.62 -0.76
CA THR A 104 3.29 -27.66 0.69
C THR A 104 1.98 -28.17 1.27
N ARG A 105 1.76 -29.48 1.14
CA ARG A 105 0.66 -30.17 1.83
C ARG A 105 1.04 -30.41 3.30
N THR A 106 1.44 -29.35 4.00
CA THR A 106 1.59 -29.28 5.46
C THR A 106 1.48 -27.82 5.90
N GLY A 107 0.28 -27.45 6.37
CA GLY A 107 0.00 -26.22 7.10
C GLY A 107 -0.21 -25.02 6.20
N GLN A 108 -1.43 -24.46 6.19
CA GLN A 108 -1.55 -23.01 6.07
C GLN A 108 -0.56 -22.39 7.05
N ARG A 109 0.61 -21.95 6.57
CA ARG A 109 1.40 -20.97 7.32
C ARG A 109 0.48 -19.77 7.42
N SER A 110 -0.01 -19.52 8.62
CA SER A 110 -0.88 -18.37 8.87
C SER A 110 -0.08 -17.13 8.45
N PHE A 111 -0.75 -16.05 8.03
CA PHE A 111 -0.07 -14.78 7.71
C PHE A 111 0.92 -14.37 8.82
N PHE A 112 0.61 -14.73 10.07
CA PHE A 112 1.44 -14.53 11.26
C PHE A 112 2.73 -15.36 11.31
N ASP A 113 2.84 -16.49 10.59
CA ASP A 113 4.06 -17.30 10.49
C ASP A 113 5.11 -16.71 9.53
N LEU A 114 4.68 -15.78 8.67
CA LEU A 114 5.57 -15.03 7.77
C LEU A 114 6.15 -13.78 8.43
N LEU A 115 5.61 -13.37 9.59
CA LEU A 115 6.11 -12.24 10.36
C LEU A 115 7.29 -12.68 11.24
N PRO A 116 8.44 -11.97 11.18
CA PRO A 116 9.54 -12.20 12.11
C PRO A 116 9.05 -12.12 13.57
N SER A 117 9.53 -13.01 14.44
CA SER A 117 9.05 -13.17 15.82
C SER A 117 9.05 -11.88 16.67
N GLY A 118 9.89 -10.89 16.32
CA GLY A 118 9.94 -9.59 16.98
C GLY A 118 8.71 -8.69 16.72
N TRP A 119 7.97 -8.88 15.63
CA TRP A 119 6.84 -8.02 15.29
C TRP A 119 5.63 -8.23 16.21
N LEU A 120 5.42 -9.46 16.69
CA LEU A 120 4.37 -9.76 17.67
C LEU A 120 4.55 -8.94 18.95
N TRP A 121 5.79 -8.83 19.45
CA TRP A 121 6.12 -7.99 20.59
C TRP A 121 5.85 -6.50 20.33
N GLY A 122 6.16 -6.01 19.13
CA GLY A 122 5.84 -4.63 18.72
C GLY A 122 4.34 -4.36 18.71
N THR A 123 3.53 -5.26 18.15
CA THR A 123 2.07 -5.11 18.14
C THR A 123 1.45 -5.17 19.53
N LEU A 124 1.98 -6.02 20.42
CA LEU A 124 1.54 -6.10 21.82
C LEU A 124 1.83 -4.80 22.58
N GLN A 125 3.03 -4.22 22.40
CA GLN A 125 3.40 -2.93 22.99
C GLN A 125 2.49 -1.81 22.49
N LEU A 126 2.19 -1.78 21.19
CA LEU A 126 1.34 -0.77 20.58
C LEU A 126 -0.12 -0.90 21.07
N PHE A 127 -0.62 -2.12 21.23
CA PHE A 127 -1.91 -2.40 21.85
C PHE A 127 -1.96 -1.93 23.31
N LEU A 128 -0.94 -2.24 24.11
CA LEU A 128 -0.82 -1.77 25.51
C LEU A 128 -0.80 -0.24 25.60
N ALA A 129 -0.01 0.42 24.75
CA ALA A 129 0.06 1.88 24.69
C ALA A 129 -1.30 2.49 24.31
N ALA A 130 -1.98 1.92 23.31
CA ALA A 130 -3.31 2.35 22.91
C ALA A 130 -4.35 2.13 24.03
N ALA A 131 -4.30 1.00 24.73
CA ALA A 131 -5.18 0.71 25.85
C ALA A 131 -4.95 1.69 27.03
N LEU A 132 -3.70 1.99 27.36
CA LEU A 132 -3.35 2.99 28.37
C LEU A 132 -3.82 4.38 27.97
N ALA A 133 -3.62 4.77 26.70
CA ALA A 133 -4.09 6.05 26.18
C ALA A 133 -5.63 6.14 26.20
N ALA A 134 -6.31 5.07 25.82
CA ALA A 134 -7.76 4.97 25.89
C ALA A 134 -8.25 5.06 27.34
N LEU A 135 -7.60 4.37 28.29
CA LEU A 135 -7.95 4.41 29.71
C LEU A 135 -7.70 5.81 30.31
N TRP A 136 -6.58 6.44 29.96
CA TRP A 136 -6.26 7.81 30.36
C TRP A 136 -7.30 8.81 29.84
N ARG A 137 -7.72 8.65 28.57
CA ARG A 137 -8.69 9.53 27.94
C ARG A 137 -10.13 9.24 28.36
N ALA A 138 -10.43 7.97 28.69
CA ALA A 138 -11.72 7.53 29.22
C ALA A 138 -11.90 7.89 30.70
N ARG A 139 -10.80 8.03 31.45
CA ARG A 139 -10.79 8.69 32.76
C ARG A 139 -11.11 10.17 32.57
N ARG A 140 -12.40 10.47 32.39
CA ARG A 140 -12.96 11.81 32.52
C ARG A 140 -12.48 12.36 33.87
N LEU A 141 -11.53 13.29 33.84
CA LEU A 141 -11.39 14.26 34.92
C LEU A 141 -12.76 14.92 35.02
N GLY A 142 -13.47 14.62 36.11
CA GLY A 142 -14.86 15.03 36.33
C GLY A 142 -15.04 16.53 36.11
N PRO A 143 -16.30 16.99 35.92
CA PRO A 143 -16.57 18.40 35.68
C PRO A 143 -15.83 19.23 36.74
N LEU A 144 -15.04 20.22 36.31
CA LEU A 144 -14.54 21.24 37.23
C LEU A 144 -15.76 21.72 38.00
N VAL A 145 -15.67 21.57 39.33
CA VAL A 145 -16.69 21.93 40.32
C VAL A 145 -17.58 23.03 39.74
N PRO A 146 -18.88 22.78 39.50
CA PRO A 146 -19.78 23.85 39.10
C PRO A 146 -19.90 24.75 40.32
N GLU A 147 -19.04 25.75 40.37
CA GLU A 147 -19.14 26.84 41.31
C GLU A 147 -20.53 27.44 41.12
N LYS A 148 -21.33 27.42 42.21
CA LYS A 148 -22.68 27.98 42.20
C LYS A 148 -22.57 29.49 41.96
N LEU A 149 -22.66 29.90 40.70
CA LEU A 149 -22.86 31.30 40.35
C LEU A 149 -24.26 31.71 40.84
N PRO A 150 -24.40 32.69 41.75
CA PRO A 150 -25.67 32.92 42.47
C PRO A 150 -26.82 33.48 41.62
N VAL A 151 -26.65 33.71 40.31
CA VAL A 151 -27.69 34.36 39.50
C VAL A 151 -27.68 33.83 38.07
N ALA A 152 -28.79 33.22 37.65
CA ALA A 152 -29.03 32.85 36.25
C ALA A 152 -29.34 34.12 35.45
N ILE A 153 -28.38 34.57 34.65
CA ILE A 153 -28.54 35.73 33.76
C ILE A 153 -29.06 35.23 32.41
N ARG A 154 -30.11 35.88 31.86
CA ARG A 154 -30.75 35.48 30.59
C ARG A 154 -29.76 35.57 29.43
N ALA A 155 -29.79 34.57 28.53
CA ALA A 155 -28.92 34.46 27.35
C ALA A 155 -28.96 35.69 26.41
N SER A 156 -29.99 36.52 26.51
CA SER A 156 -30.14 37.79 25.78
C SER A 156 -29.11 38.85 26.21
N GLU A 157 -28.68 38.89 27.47
CA GLU A 157 -27.69 39.87 27.94
C GLU A 157 -26.27 39.54 27.46
N THR A 158 -25.94 38.25 27.31
CA THR A 158 -24.61 37.82 26.84
C THR A 158 -24.41 38.08 25.35
N THR A 159 -25.48 38.00 24.56
CA THR A 159 -25.46 38.34 23.12
C THR A 159 -25.35 39.84 22.91
N GLU A 160 -26.07 40.64 23.69
CA GLU A 160 -26.01 42.11 23.60
C GLU A 160 -24.65 42.67 24.06
N GLY A 161 -24.05 42.07 25.10
CA GLY A 161 -22.71 42.41 25.57
C GLY A 161 -21.62 42.12 24.54
N ARG A 162 -21.69 40.97 23.84
CA ARG A 162 -20.71 40.59 22.81
C ARG A 162 -20.89 41.38 21.51
N ALA A 163 -22.13 41.73 21.16
CA ALA A 163 -22.43 42.62 20.03
C ALA A 163 -21.90 44.05 20.26
N ARG A 164 -22.05 44.60 21.48
CA ARG A 164 -21.43 45.89 21.85
C ARG A 164 -19.91 45.82 21.90
N LEU A 165 -19.33 44.68 22.28
CA LEU A 165 -17.88 44.48 22.27
C LEU A 165 -17.34 44.44 20.83
N TYR A 166 -17.99 43.73 19.91
CA TYR A 166 -17.59 43.71 18.49
C TYR A 166 -17.79 45.05 17.79
N ARG A 167 -18.84 45.80 18.15
CA ARG A 167 -19.03 47.19 17.71
C ARG A 167 -17.86 48.11 18.13
N LYS A 168 -17.11 47.75 19.17
CA LYS A 168 -16.00 48.55 19.73
C LYS A 168 -14.64 48.31 19.05
N VAL A 169 -14.50 47.32 18.15
CA VAL A 169 -13.19 46.93 17.56
C VAL A 169 -13.04 47.35 16.09
N ASP A 170 -13.97 48.15 15.55
CA ASP A 170 -13.82 48.81 14.24
C ASP A 170 -13.40 47.89 13.08
N ALA A 171 -13.79 46.61 13.13
CA ALA A 171 -13.34 45.59 12.19
C ALA A 171 -14.21 45.56 10.90
N ARG A 172 -14.57 46.73 10.37
CA ARG A 172 -15.34 46.87 9.11
C ARG A 172 -14.62 46.18 7.96
N ASP A 173 -13.30 46.34 7.90
CA ASP A 173 -12.43 45.72 6.91
C ASP A 173 -12.53 44.19 6.93
N ARG A 174 -12.50 43.59 8.14
CA ARG A 174 -12.60 42.13 8.28
C ARG A 174 -13.99 41.61 7.95
N ALA A 175 -15.02 42.35 8.34
CA ALA A 175 -16.40 42.00 8.03
C ALA A 175 -16.63 42.04 6.50
N ALA A 176 -16.22 43.12 5.84
CA ALA A 176 -16.31 43.28 4.39
C ALA A 176 -15.49 42.22 3.64
N ALA A 177 -14.26 41.93 4.08
CA ALA A 177 -13.42 40.89 3.48
C ALA A 177 -14.04 39.50 3.61
N THR A 178 -14.64 39.19 4.76
CA THR A 178 -15.32 37.92 4.99
C THR A 178 -16.54 37.78 4.09
N LEU A 179 -17.41 38.79 4.04
CA LEU A 179 -18.58 38.81 3.16
C LEU A 179 -18.18 38.59 1.70
N ARG A 180 -17.28 39.44 1.17
CA ARG A 180 -16.78 39.32 -0.21
C ARG A 180 -16.11 37.97 -0.49
N SER A 181 -15.33 37.43 0.44
CA SER A 181 -14.72 36.10 0.28
C SER A 181 -15.77 35.00 0.16
N THR A 182 -16.76 35.00 1.07
CA THR A 182 -17.83 33.99 1.06
C THR A 182 -18.71 34.09 -0.19
N THR A 183 -19.06 35.30 -0.64
CA THR A 183 -19.86 35.51 -1.84
C THR A 183 -19.11 35.00 -3.09
N ARG A 184 -17.81 35.32 -3.25
CA ARG A 184 -17.00 34.82 -4.38
C ARG A 184 -16.97 33.30 -4.43
N THR A 185 -16.77 32.65 -3.29
CA THR A 185 -16.75 31.18 -3.18
C THR A 185 -18.12 30.56 -3.53
N ARG A 186 -19.24 31.23 -3.24
CA ARG A 186 -20.58 30.76 -3.62
C ARG A 186 -20.90 31.00 -5.10
N LEU A 187 -20.41 32.08 -5.69
CA LEU A 187 -20.62 32.43 -7.10
C LEU A 187 -19.82 31.54 -8.06
N ALA A 188 -18.61 31.13 -7.69
CA ALA A 188 -17.73 30.31 -8.53
C ALA A 188 -18.39 29.07 -9.17
N PRO A 189 -19.08 28.17 -8.42
CA PRO A 189 -19.75 27.02 -9.01
C PRO A 189 -20.97 27.42 -9.86
N LEU A 190 -21.60 28.57 -9.57
CA LEU A 190 -22.72 29.04 -10.37
C LEU A 190 -22.25 29.46 -11.76
N VAL A 191 -21.12 30.17 -11.88
CA VAL A 191 -20.56 30.61 -13.17
C VAL A 191 -19.63 29.60 -13.85
N GLY A 192 -19.43 28.42 -13.26
CA GLY A 192 -18.68 27.31 -13.87
C GLY A 192 -17.16 27.41 -13.76
N ILE A 193 -16.62 28.17 -12.79
CA ILE A 193 -15.17 28.26 -12.55
C ILE A 193 -14.74 27.44 -11.32
N PRO A 194 -13.50 26.92 -11.27
CA PRO A 194 -12.98 26.22 -10.09
C PRO A 194 -12.93 27.14 -8.85
N MET A 195 -13.26 26.61 -7.68
CA MET A 195 -13.24 27.36 -6.40
C MET A 195 -11.88 28.00 -6.09
N ALA A 196 -10.79 27.38 -6.52
CA ALA A 196 -9.43 27.93 -6.35
C ALA A 196 -9.23 29.25 -7.10
N GLN A 197 -10.00 29.49 -8.16
CA GLN A 197 -9.99 30.69 -9.00
C GLN A 197 -11.14 31.65 -8.65
N ALA A 198 -11.85 31.44 -7.54
CA ALA A 198 -12.90 32.34 -7.08
C ALA A 198 -12.34 33.68 -6.58
N HIS A 199 -11.06 33.72 -6.19
CA HIS A 199 -10.42 34.90 -5.61
C HIS A 199 -9.58 35.70 -6.60
N THR A 200 -9.56 35.32 -7.87
CA THR A 200 -8.84 35.99 -8.96
C THR A 200 -9.82 36.83 -9.79
N PRO A 201 -9.70 38.18 -9.81
CA PRO A 201 -10.65 39.05 -10.50
C PRO A 201 -10.67 38.79 -12.01
N GLU A 202 -9.52 38.47 -12.61
CA GLU A 202 -9.35 38.19 -14.03
C GLU A 202 -10.12 36.95 -14.53
N THR A 203 -10.46 36.01 -13.64
CA THR A 203 -11.24 34.82 -13.99
C THR A 203 -12.71 34.96 -13.59
N LEU A 204 -12.99 35.57 -12.44
CA LEU A 204 -14.36 35.65 -11.91
C LEU A 204 -15.21 36.72 -12.62
N LEU A 205 -14.64 37.90 -12.90
CA LEU A 205 -15.42 39.01 -13.47
C LEU A 205 -15.91 38.73 -14.90
N PRO A 206 -15.10 38.16 -15.82
CA PRO A 206 -15.59 37.79 -17.16
C PRO A 206 -16.66 36.69 -17.13
N ALA A 207 -16.54 35.74 -16.20
CA ALA A 207 -17.52 34.67 -16.05
C ALA A 207 -18.87 35.17 -15.51
N LEU A 208 -18.85 36.19 -14.64
CA LEU A 208 -20.05 36.86 -14.15
C LEU A 208 -20.70 37.76 -15.22
N SER A 209 -19.91 38.52 -15.97
CA SER A 209 -20.44 39.41 -17.02
C SER A 209 -21.06 38.64 -18.19
N ALA A 210 -20.59 37.43 -18.48
CA ALA A 210 -21.22 36.55 -19.46
C ALA A 210 -22.63 36.09 -19.06
N ARG A 211 -22.97 36.17 -17.77
CA ARG A 211 -24.23 35.67 -17.18
C ARG A 211 -25.17 36.79 -16.72
N LEU A 212 -24.65 37.99 -16.50
CA LEU A 212 -25.39 39.16 -16.03
C LEU A 212 -25.51 40.19 -17.14
N SER A 213 -26.72 40.66 -17.42
CA SER A 213 -26.95 41.79 -18.33
C SER A 213 -26.57 43.08 -17.59
N THR A 214 -25.31 43.49 -17.75
CA THR A 214 -24.70 44.53 -16.92
C THR A 214 -25.15 45.93 -17.34
N ASP A 215 -26.18 46.49 -16.70
CA ASP A 215 -26.42 47.95 -16.72
C ASP A 215 -26.06 48.54 -15.35
N GLY A 216 -24.82 49.05 -15.24
CA GLY A 216 -24.44 50.04 -14.23
C GLY A 216 -23.84 49.55 -12.90
N GLN A 217 -23.60 48.26 -12.67
CA GLN A 217 -22.90 47.79 -11.46
C GLN A 217 -21.40 47.54 -11.70
N ASP A 218 -20.54 48.25 -10.96
CA ASP A 218 -19.10 47.96 -10.91
C ASP A 218 -18.85 46.71 -10.03
N LEU A 219 -18.87 45.54 -10.68
CA LEU A 219 -18.63 44.24 -10.03
C LEU A 219 -17.24 44.16 -9.39
N HIS A 220 -16.26 44.90 -9.91
CA HIS A 220 -14.91 44.92 -9.35
C HIS A 220 -14.92 45.61 -7.99
N ASP A 221 -15.53 46.78 -7.86
CA ASP A 221 -15.64 47.48 -6.58
C ASP A 221 -16.47 46.70 -5.55
N LEU A 222 -17.54 46.04 -6.01
CA LEU A 222 -18.40 45.25 -5.12
C LEU A 222 -17.66 44.03 -4.52
N LEU A 223 -16.93 43.28 -5.33
CA LEU A 223 -16.29 42.01 -4.92
C LEU A 223 -14.83 42.15 -4.45
N PHE A 224 -14.12 43.16 -4.93
CA PHE A 224 -12.68 43.37 -4.71
C PHE A 224 -12.31 44.80 -4.26
N GLY A 225 -13.30 45.68 -4.07
CA GLY A 225 -13.06 47.08 -3.73
C GLY A 225 -12.54 47.34 -2.31
N PRO A 226 -12.30 48.62 -1.96
CA PRO A 226 -11.81 49.04 -0.66
C PRO A 226 -12.82 48.72 0.46
N PRO A 227 -12.38 48.74 1.73
CA PRO A 227 -13.29 48.56 2.86
C PRO A 227 -14.32 49.70 2.97
N PRO A 228 -15.53 49.44 3.48
CA PRO A 228 -16.55 50.46 3.68
C PRO A 228 -16.15 51.43 4.80
N GLY A 229 -16.39 52.73 4.58
CA GLY A 229 -16.00 53.79 5.51
C GLY A 229 -16.86 53.88 6.78
N ASP A 230 -18.10 53.37 6.74
CA ASP A 230 -19.03 53.37 7.86
C ASP A 230 -19.90 52.10 7.91
N ASP A 231 -20.64 51.94 9.01
CA ASP A 231 -21.50 50.78 9.22
C ASP A 231 -22.67 50.73 8.22
N ALA A 232 -23.16 51.90 7.78
CA ALA A 232 -24.22 51.99 6.77
C ALA A 232 -23.75 51.47 5.40
N ALA A 233 -22.52 51.79 5.00
CA ALA A 233 -21.90 51.27 3.80
C ALA A 233 -21.60 49.78 3.90
N LEU A 234 -21.27 49.25 5.09
CA LEU A 234 -21.11 47.81 5.29
C LEU A 234 -22.43 47.04 5.13
N VAL A 235 -23.54 47.58 5.65
CA VAL A 235 -24.88 47.00 5.46
C VAL A 235 -25.28 47.05 3.99
N SER A 236 -25.10 48.20 3.33
CA SER A 236 -25.34 48.38 1.89
C SER A 236 -24.51 47.41 1.04
N LEU A 237 -23.25 47.16 1.43
CA LEU A 237 -22.39 46.16 0.79
C LEU A 237 -22.98 44.75 0.91
N ALA A 238 -23.43 44.35 2.11
CA ALA A 238 -24.05 43.05 2.32
C ALA A 238 -25.33 42.88 1.46
N ASP A 239 -26.20 43.89 1.44
CA ASP A 239 -27.44 43.87 0.66
C ASP A 239 -27.16 43.75 -0.86
N ARG A 240 -26.13 44.45 -1.36
CA ARG A 240 -25.71 44.37 -2.77
C ARG A 240 -25.11 43.02 -3.13
N LEU A 241 -24.30 42.43 -2.24
CA LEU A 241 -23.75 41.08 -2.43
C LEU A 241 -24.86 40.01 -2.46
N ASP A 242 -25.85 40.12 -1.58
CA ASP A 242 -27.00 39.22 -1.55
C ASP A 242 -27.95 39.42 -2.75
N ALA A 243 -28.07 40.65 -3.27
CA ALA A 243 -28.78 40.92 -4.51
C ALA A 243 -28.08 40.25 -5.70
N LEU A 244 -26.76 40.39 -5.81
CA LEU A 244 -25.94 39.75 -6.85
C LEU A 244 -26.05 38.22 -6.79
N GLU A 245 -25.95 37.61 -5.61
CA GLU A 245 -26.08 36.14 -5.46
C GLU A 245 -27.47 35.66 -5.93
N ARG A 246 -28.53 36.42 -5.64
CA ARG A 246 -29.89 36.10 -6.09
C ARG A 246 -30.06 36.24 -7.59
N GLU A 247 -29.45 37.24 -8.21
CA GLU A 247 -29.50 37.47 -9.65
C GLU A 247 -28.80 36.35 -10.40
N VAL A 248 -27.57 35.97 -10.00
CA VAL A 248 -26.84 34.86 -10.63
C VAL A 248 -27.57 33.51 -10.51
N ARG A 249 -28.33 33.31 -9.43
CA ARG A 249 -29.12 32.09 -9.18
C ARG A 249 -30.40 32.03 -10.03
N ARG A 250 -30.92 33.16 -10.52
CA ARG A 250 -32.11 33.24 -11.37
C ARG A 250 -31.67 33.47 -12.82
N PRO A 251 -31.58 32.41 -13.64
CA PRO A 251 -31.10 32.52 -15.01
C PRO A 251 -32.03 33.38 -15.89
#